data_AF-A0A350ITK6-F1
#
_entry.id   AF-A0A350ITK6-F1
#
_cell.length_a   1.000
_cell.length_b   1.000
_cell.length_c   1.000
_cell.angle_alpha   90.00
_cell.angle_beta   90.00
_cell.angle_gamma   90.00
#
_symmetry.space_group_name_H-M   'P 1'
#
loop_
_entity.id
_entity.type
_entity.pdbx_description
1 polymer ?
#
loop_
_entity_poly.entity_id
_entity_poly.type
_entity_poly.pdbx_seq_one_letter_code
_entity_poly.pdbx_strand_id
1 'polypeptide(L)'
;MLFWKKEADPPPPPAAAAPPVPRQLRGTLACSEYACRRHDGVTCAYVDRRGRLCPTAWCPDHQLVVEGRVFCRRHARLFAAVGGEFQMVQALPDLDNRSPSLADYVGDVLEPRVLELLWGLCRPGTNDQVAAEPLRVVHPTAGGARRWVRTWKMFDHTGVIVQVGVEVDEGRDPEVDIKVGRNLVGQAIPPWIDRRRQGLPGLPPDEDAAERQRFYDGLWAGAPPQIIAEVEQSRNVLRYPGR
;
A
#
# COMPACT_ATOMS: atom_id res chain seq x y z
N MET A 1 -64.70 1.50 -21.52
CA MET A 1 -63.84 1.78 -20.35
C MET A 1 -62.91 0.58 -20.17
N LEU A 2 -61.62 0.71 -20.52
CA LEU A 2 -60.62 -0.34 -20.39
C LEU A 2 -59.96 -0.20 -19.00
N PHE A 3 -60.25 -1.15 -18.12
CA PHE A 3 -59.66 -1.24 -16.79
C PHE A 3 -58.25 -1.83 -16.90
N TRP A 4 -57.21 -1.01 -16.72
CA TRP A 4 -55.85 -1.49 -16.51
C TRP A 4 -55.72 -2.00 -15.08
N LYS A 5 -55.41 -3.29 -14.92
CA LYS A 5 -54.94 -3.87 -13.65
C LYS A 5 -53.49 -3.44 -13.45
N LYS A 6 -53.21 -2.79 -12.31
CA LYS A 6 -51.87 -2.50 -11.83
C LYS A 6 -51.19 -3.82 -11.49
N GLU A 7 -50.24 -4.27 -12.31
CA GLU A 7 -49.39 -5.41 -11.97
C GLU A 7 -48.58 -5.05 -10.72
N ALA A 8 -48.49 -6.01 -9.80
CA ALA A 8 -47.71 -5.87 -8.57
C ALA A 8 -46.23 -5.79 -8.93
N ASP A 9 -45.49 -4.89 -8.26
CA ASP A 9 -44.04 -4.79 -8.42
C ASP A 9 -43.37 -6.15 -8.15
N PRO A 10 -42.34 -6.52 -8.92
CA PRO A 10 -41.58 -7.72 -8.67
C PRO A 10 -40.93 -7.65 -7.28
N PRO A 11 -40.85 -8.79 -6.55
CA PRO A 11 -40.21 -8.81 -5.24
C PRO A 11 -38.75 -8.36 -5.36
N PRO A 12 -38.21 -7.63 -4.36
CA PRO A 12 -36.82 -7.22 -4.36
C PRO A 12 -35.90 -8.45 -4.45
N PRO A 13 -34.75 -8.34 -5.13
CA PRO A 13 -33.80 -9.44 -5.24
C PRO A 13 -33.37 -9.90 -3.84
N PRO A 14 -33.15 -11.22 -3.64
CA PRO A 14 -32.70 -11.75 -2.36
C PRO A 14 -31.40 -11.04 -1.96
N ALA A 15 -31.35 -10.58 -0.70
CA ALA A 15 -30.15 -9.98 -0.14
C ALA A 15 -28.94 -10.89 -0.40
N ALA A 16 -27.89 -10.33 -0.98
CA ALA A 16 -26.66 -11.06 -1.23
C ALA A 16 -26.21 -11.73 0.07
N ALA A 17 -26.01 -13.06 0.03
CA ALA A 17 -25.55 -13.81 1.18
C ALA A 17 -24.24 -13.19 1.69
N ALA A 18 -24.15 -12.96 3.00
CA ALA A 18 -22.93 -12.48 3.63
C ALA A 18 -21.77 -13.41 3.22
N PRO A 19 -20.59 -12.85 2.88
CA PRO A 19 -19.44 -13.68 2.52
C PRO A 19 -19.15 -14.67 3.65
N PRO A 20 -18.80 -15.93 3.34
CA PRO A 20 -18.50 -16.92 4.36
C PRO A 20 -17.38 -16.38 5.26
N VAL A 21 -17.65 -16.33 6.58
CA VAL A 21 -16.65 -15.94 7.56
C VAL A 21 -15.46 -16.90 7.41
N PRO A 22 -14.22 -16.39 7.21
CA PRO A 22 -13.06 -17.25 7.06
C PRO A 22 -12.98 -18.21 8.25
N ARG A 23 -12.89 -19.52 7.97
CA ARG A 23 -12.81 -20.54 9.01
C ARG A 23 -11.56 -20.30 9.85
N GLN A 24 -11.76 -19.83 11.06
CA GLN A 24 -10.67 -19.67 12.02
C GLN A 24 -10.07 -21.04 12.35
N LEU A 25 -8.76 -21.16 12.20
CA LEU A 25 -7.99 -22.35 12.54
C LEU A 25 -7.57 -22.30 14.02
N ARG A 26 -7.47 -23.47 14.65
CA ARG A 26 -7.02 -23.62 16.04
C ARG A 26 -5.80 -24.53 16.06
N GLY A 27 -4.81 -24.16 16.87
CA GLY A 27 -3.60 -24.94 17.09
C GLY A 27 -3.35 -25.17 18.57
N THR A 28 -2.08 -25.27 18.94
CA THR A 28 -1.65 -25.59 20.32
C THR A 28 -0.58 -24.63 20.85
N LEU A 29 -0.27 -23.56 20.10
CA LEU A 29 0.79 -22.63 20.46
C LEU A 29 0.24 -21.41 21.23
N ALA A 30 1.08 -20.82 22.07
CA ALA A 30 0.79 -19.54 22.69
C ALA A 30 0.62 -18.43 21.63
N CYS A 31 -0.38 -17.58 21.80
CA CYS A 31 -0.59 -16.44 20.92
C CYS A 31 0.53 -15.40 21.10
N SER A 32 1.03 -14.86 19.99
CA SER A 32 2.07 -13.82 19.95
C SER A 32 1.53 -12.40 20.11
N GLU A 33 0.21 -12.20 20.24
CA GLU A 33 -0.37 -10.87 20.50
C GLU A 33 -0.04 -10.41 21.92
N TYR A 34 0.26 -9.12 22.07
CA TYR A 34 0.67 -8.56 23.36
C TYR A 34 -0.43 -8.76 24.41
N ALA A 35 -0.05 -9.23 25.59
CA ALA A 35 -0.93 -9.55 26.71
C ALA A 35 -2.03 -10.60 26.43
N CYS A 36 -2.03 -11.25 25.26
CA CYS A 36 -2.93 -12.37 25.00
C CYS A 36 -2.43 -13.63 25.71
N ARG A 37 -3.33 -14.32 26.44
CA ARG A 37 -3.00 -15.56 27.20
C ARG A 37 -3.52 -16.84 26.55
N ARG A 38 -4.03 -16.75 25.32
CA ARG A 38 -4.58 -17.91 24.60
C ARG A 38 -3.47 -18.85 24.13
N HIS A 39 -3.75 -20.15 24.17
CA HIS A 39 -2.82 -21.23 23.81
C HIS A 39 -3.34 -22.10 22.65
N ASP A 40 -4.28 -21.58 21.87
CA ASP A 40 -4.86 -22.26 20.71
C ASP A 40 -4.40 -21.64 19.38
N GLY A 41 -3.18 -21.10 19.37
CA GLY A 41 -2.57 -20.43 18.23
C GLY A 41 -2.01 -21.37 17.17
N VAL A 42 -2.07 -20.93 15.92
CA VAL A 42 -1.47 -21.58 14.74
C VAL A 42 -0.29 -20.73 14.25
N THR A 43 0.79 -21.38 13.82
CA THR A 43 1.98 -20.70 13.28
C THR A 43 1.64 -19.84 12.07
N CYS A 44 2.25 -18.67 11.97
CA CYS A 44 2.22 -17.89 10.74
C CYS A 44 2.90 -18.66 9.60
N ALA A 45 2.17 -18.85 8.51
CA ALA A 45 2.59 -19.64 7.36
C ALA A 45 3.58 -18.92 6.43
N TYR A 46 4.00 -17.71 6.77
CA TYR A 46 4.95 -16.93 5.97
C TYR A 46 6.36 -17.54 6.05
N VAL A 47 6.98 -17.67 4.90
CA VAL A 47 8.37 -18.11 4.71
C VAL A 47 9.08 -17.03 3.93
N ASP A 48 10.19 -16.51 4.43
CA ASP A 48 10.96 -15.51 3.67
C ASP A 48 11.73 -16.15 2.50
N ARG A 49 12.33 -15.31 1.64
CA ARG A 49 13.12 -15.76 0.49
C ARG A 49 14.33 -16.63 0.86
N ARG A 50 14.77 -16.63 2.12
CA ARG A 50 15.87 -17.46 2.63
C ARG A 50 15.37 -18.77 3.24
N GLY A 51 14.07 -19.04 3.17
CA GLY A 51 13.44 -20.24 3.74
C GLY A 51 13.16 -20.13 5.24
N ARG A 52 13.31 -18.95 5.87
CA ARG A 52 13.06 -18.80 7.31
C ARG A 52 11.56 -18.64 7.57
N LEU A 53 11.05 -19.47 8.48
CA LEU A 53 9.66 -19.40 8.94
C LEU A 53 9.45 -18.23 9.89
N CYS A 54 8.32 -17.55 9.78
CA CYS A 54 7.92 -16.57 10.79
C CYS A 54 7.74 -17.26 12.16
N PRO A 55 8.40 -16.80 13.23
CA PRO A 55 8.40 -17.49 14.52
C PRO A 55 7.11 -17.26 15.36
N THR A 56 6.11 -16.57 14.80
CA THR A 56 4.91 -16.15 15.54
C THR A 56 3.75 -17.13 15.35
N ALA A 57 2.86 -17.19 16.33
CA ALA A 57 1.63 -17.97 16.28
C ALA A 57 0.43 -17.13 16.75
N TRP A 58 -0.74 -17.35 16.17
CA TRP A 58 -1.90 -16.48 16.35
C TRP A 58 -3.16 -17.28 16.62
N CYS A 59 -3.87 -16.92 17.70
CA CYS A 59 -5.12 -17.55 18.09
C CYS A 59 -6.27 -17.13 17.14
N PRO A 60 -7.44 -17.77 17.24
CA PRO A 60 -8.62 -17.41 16.45
C PRO A 60 -8.96 -15.92 16.38
N ASP A 61 -8.74 -15.17 17.46
CA ASP A 61 -9.10 -13.75 17.53
C ASP A 61 -8.07 -12.84 16.86
N HIS A 62 -6.83 -13.30 16.67
CA HIS A 62 -5.72 -12.48 16.20
C HIS A 62 -5.07 -12.98 14.90
N GLN A 63 -5.49 -14.14 14.41
CA GLN A 63 -5.03 -14.65 13.12
C GLN A 63 -5.73 -13.95 11.96
N LEU A 64 -5.03 -13.83 10.84
CA LEU A 64 -5.63 -13.52 9.56
C LEU A 64 -5.50 -14.76 8.67
N VAL A 65 -6.62 -15.23 8.12
CA VAL A 65 -6.65 -16.40 7.24
C VAL A 65 -6.69 -15.93 5.80
N VAL A 66 -5.64 -16.23 5.03
CA VAL A 66 -5.54 -15.93 3.60
C VAL A 66 -5.36 -17.25 2.86
N GLU A 67 -6.27 -17.55 1.92
CA GLU A 67 -6.26 -18.81 1.15
C GLU A 67 -6.13 -20.06 2.04
N GLY A 68 -6.84 -20.07 3.17
CA GLY A 68 -6.85 -21.19 4.13
C GLY A 68 -5.59 -21.32 5.00
N ARG A 69 -4.64 -20.38 4.92
CA ARG A 69 -3.41 -20.36 5.72
C ARG A 69 -3.42 -19.22 6.73
N VAL A 70 -2.82 -19.46 7.90
CA VAL A 70 -2.75 -18.48 8.99
C VAL A 70 -1.57 -17.54 8.78
N PHE A 71 -1.82 -16.24 8.89
CA PHE A 71 -0.79 -15.21 8.85
C PHE A 71 -0.89 -14.28 10.05
N CYS A 72 0.26 -13.76 10.47
CA CYS A 72 0.30 -12.61 11.36
C CYS A 72 -0.23 -11.36 10.64
N ARG A 73 -0.70 -10.36 11.38
CA ARG A 73 -1.19 -9.09 10.83
C ARG A 73 -0.25 -8.47 9.79
N ARG A 74 1.06 -8.52 10.06
CA ARG A 74 2.09 -7.97 9.16
C ARG A 74 2.15 -8.72 7.83
N HIS A 75 2.26 -10.04 7.85
CA HIS A 75 2.40 -10.82 6.63
C HIS A 75 1.11 -10.89 5.83
N ALA A 76 -0.06 -10.90 6.47
CA ALA A 76 -1.33 -10.79 5.76
C ALA A 76 -1.49 -9.42 5.08
N ARG A 77 -1.11 -8.32 5.74
CA ARG A 77 -1.12 -6.98 5.09
C ARG A 77 -0.21 -6.94 3.86
N LEU A 78 0.99 -7.52 3.97
CA LEU A 78 1.91 -7.61 2.85
C LEU A 78 1.28 -8.36 1.65
N PHE A 79 0.61 -9.50 1.89
CA PHE A 79 -0.10 -10.23 0.84
C PHE A 79 -1.21 -9.40 0.19
N ALA A 80 -1.96 -8.64 0.98
CA ALA A 80 -3.00 -7.75 0.46
C ALA A 80 -2.42 -6.60 -0.39
N ALA A 81 -1.29 -6.03 0.02
CA ALA A 81 -0.66 -4.86 -0.62
C ALA A 81 -0.09 -5.14 -2.02
N VAL A 82 0.48 -6.33 -2.24
CA VAL A 82 1.30 -6.65 -3.42
C VAL A 82 0.49 -7.17 -4.61
N GLY A 83 -0.79 -7.53 -4.42
CA GLY A 83 -1.72 -7.87 -5.51
C GLY A 83 -1.21 -8.93 -6.49
N GLY A 84 -1.38 -10.22 -6.18
CA GLY A 84 -1.10 -11.34 -7.10
C GLY A 84 0.37 -11.59 -7.47
N GLU A 85 1.28 -10.62 -7.32
CA GLU A 85 2.71 -10.74 -7.69
C GLU A 85 3.51 -11.69 -6.79
N PHE A 86 2.98 -12.10 -5.64
CA PHE A 86 3.65 -13.04 -4.71
C PHE A 86 3.72 -14.49 -5.19
N GLN A 87 3.31 -14.79 -6.43
CA GLN A 87 3.50 -16.13 -7.01
C GLN A 87 4.98 -16.48 -7.22
N MET A 88 5.91 -15.54 -7.08
CA MET A 88 7.35 -15.78 -7.15
C MET A 88 8.03 -15.70 -5.76
N VAL A 89 8.57 -16.83 -5.28
CA VAL A 89 9.28 -16.94 -3.97
C VAL A 89 10.40 -15.89 -3.80
N GLN A 90 11.03 -15.46 -4.90
CA GLN A 90 12.11 -14.47 -4.91
C GLN A 90 11.65 -13.03 -4.58
N ALA A 91 10.35 -12.75 -4.70
CA ALA A 91 9.78 -11.44 -4.35
C ALA A 91 9.56 -11.28 -2.84
N LEU A 92 9.61 -12.36 -2.04
CA LEU A 92 9.33 -12.30 -0.60
C LEU A 92 10.41 -11.51 0.16
N PRO A 93 10.03 -10.54 1.01
CA PRO A 93 10.97 -9.85 1.89
C PRO A 93 11.52 -10.78 2.97
N ASP A 94 12.77 -10.54 3.39
CA ASP A 94 13.34 -11.17 4.57
C ASP A 94 12.46 -10.89 5.81
N LEU A 95 12.36 -11.83 6.76
CA LEU A 95 11.52 -11.66 7.96
C LEU A 95 11.78 -10.34 8.69
N ASP A 96 13.02 -9.88 8.70
CA ASP A 96 13.47 -8.70 9.43
C ASP A 96 13.30 -7.41 8.61
N ASN A 97 13.11 -7.53 7.29
CA ASN A 97 12.97 -6.40 6.39
C ASN A 97 11.60 -5.73 6.53
N ARG A 98 11.59 -4.47 6.99
CA ARG A 98 10.37 -3.66 7.21
C ARG A 98 10.05 -2.71 6.05
N SER A 99 10.92 -2.61 5.05
CA SER A 99 10.77 -1.70 3.91
C SER A 99 9.45 -1.85 3.15
N PRO A 100 8.96 -3.06 2.79
CA PRO A 100 7.66 -3.19 2.14
C PRO A 100 6.50 -2.64 2.98
N SER A 101 6.49 -2.96 4.27
CA SER A 101 5.44 -2.49 5.18
C SER A 101 5.49 -0.98 5.37
N LEU A 102 6.69 -0.40 5.31
CA LEU A 102 6.86 1.05 5.41
C LEU A 102 6.37 1.76 4.15
N ALA A 103 6.77 1.27 2.96
CA ALA A 103 6.32 1.80 1.67
C ALA A 103 4.79 1.75 1.54
N ASP A 104 4.18 0.62 1.90
CA ASP A 104 2.74 0.43 1.92
C ASP A 104 2.05 1.40 2.90
N TYR A 105 2.53 1.47 4.14
CA TYR A 105 1.93 2.32 5.17
C TYR A 105 2.00 3.81 4.82
N VAL A 106 3.15 4.32 4.38
CA VAL A 106 3.27 5.73 3.97
C VAL A 106 2.47 5.97 2.69
N GLY A 107 2.46 5.01 1.77
CA GLY A 107 1.66 5.07 0.56
C GLY A 107 0.17 5.21 0.85
N ASP A 108 -0.40 4.40 1.74
CA ASP A 108 -1.80 4.47 2.15
C ASP A 108 -2.16 5.83 2.77
N VAL A 109 -1.26 6.40 3.58
CA VAL A 109 -1.49 7.70 4.23
C VAL A 109 -1.49 8.83 3.20
N LEU A 110 -0.63 8.77 2.19
CA LEU A 110 -0.51 9.83 1.17
C LEU A 110 -1.49 9.66 0.01
N GLU A 111 -1.99 8.45 -0.24
CA GLU A 111 -2.87 8.12 -1.37
C GLU A 111 -4.02 9.12 -1.58
N PRO A 112 -4.79 9.52 -0.55
CA PRO A 112 -5.87 10.49 -0.76
C PRO A 112 -5.38 11.81 -1.37
N ARG A 113 -4.22 12.31 -0.92
CA ARG A 113 -3.63 13.57 -1.43
C ARG A 113 -3.13 13.40 -2.87
N VAL A 114 -2.53 12.26 -3.17
CA VAL A 114 -2.04 11.95 -4.53
C VAL A 114 -3.22 11.86 -5.49
N LEU A 115 -4.25 11.09 -5.15
CA LEU A 115 -5.42 10.87 -6.00
C LEU A 115 -6.21 12.16 -6.19
N GLU A 116 -6.43 12.94 -5.12
CA GLU A 116 -7.10 14.24 -5.22
C GLU A 116 -6.41 15.17 -6.22
N LEU A 117 -5.08 15.29 -6.12
CA LEU A 117 -4.30 16.13 -7.03
C LEU A 117 -4.34 15.60 -8.47
N LEU A 118 -4.11 14.30 -8.68
CA LEU A 118 -4.10 13.73 -10.03
C LEU A 118 -5.47 13.85 -10.71
N TRP A 119 -6.56 13.56 -9.99
CA TRP A 119 -7.92 13.73 -10.54
C TRP A 119 -8.26 15.20 -10.80
N GLY A 120 -7.79 16.12 -9.95
CA GLY A 120 -7.93 17.56 -10.16
C GLY A 120 -7.23 18.08 -11.42
N LEU A 121 -6.24 17.35 -11.93
CA LEU A 121 -5.50 17.71 -13.15
C LEU A 121 -6.08 17.10 -14.44
N CYS A 122 -6.99 16.12 -14.35
CA CYS A 122 -7.67 15.54 -15.51
C CYS A 122 -8.52 16.60 -16.24
N ARG A 123 -8.43 16.65 -17.57
CA ARG A 123 -9.20 17.63 -18.36
C ARG A 123 -10.61 17.12 -18.68
N PRO A 124 -11.65 17.96 -18.52
CA PRO A 124 -12.99 17.62 -19.01
C PRO A 124 -13.00 17.30 -20.50
N GLY A 125 -13.70 16.24 -20.91
CA GLY A 125 -13.83 15.83 -22.31
C GLY A 125 -12.59 15.16 -22.92
N THR A 126 -11.61 14.81 -22.10
CA THR A 126 -10.43 14.00 -22.52
C THR A 126 -10.53 12.59 -21.97
N ASN A 127 -9.64 11.69 -22.43
CA ASN A 127 -9.52 10.33 -21.91
C ASN A 127 -8.42 10.23 -20.83
N ASP A 128 -8.18 11.33 -20.08
CA ASP A 128 -7.26 11.33 -18.94
C ASP A 128 -7.84 10.40 -17.84
N GLN A 129 -7.05 9.45 -17.37
CA GLN A 129 -7.41 8.48 -16.34
C GLN A 129 -6.34 8.45 -15.25
N VAL A 130 -6.75 8.09 -14.03
CA VAL A 130 -5.84 7.88 -12.89
C VAL A 130 -5.96 6.44 -12.41
N ALA A 131 -4.81 5.82 -12.13
CA ALA A 131 -4.75 4.49 -11.53
C ALA A 131 -3.75 4.44 -10.38
N ALA A 132 -4.10 3.66 -9.35
CA ALA A 132 -3.19 3.21 -8.32
C ALA A 132 -2.69 1.80 -8.67
N GLU A 133 -1.40 1.55 -8.51
CA GLU A 133 -0.81 0.23 -8.67
C GLU A 133 -0.59 -0.44 -7.30
N PRO A 134 -0.67 -1.79 -7.24
CA PRO A 134 -0.25 -2.54 -6.07
C PRO A 134 1.19 -2.20 -5.65
N LEU A 135 1.54 -2.53 -4.41
CA LEU A 135 2.93 -2.45 -3.95
C LEU A 135 3.80 -3.38 -4.80
N ARG A 136 4.80 -2.84 -5.49
CA ARG A 136 5.72 -3.64 -6.31
C ARG A 136 7.12 -3.67 -5.72
N VAL A 137 7.85 -4.74 -6.05
CA VAL A 137 9.29 -4.85 -5.79
C VAL A 137 10.08 -4.55 -7.07
N VAL A 138 10.98 -3.57 -6.99
CA VAL A 138 11.89 -3.19 -8.07
C VAL A 138 13.26 -3.79 -7.79
N HIS A 139 13.78 -4.54 -8.77
CA HIS A 139 15.10 -5.17 -8.73
C HIS A 139 16.08 -4.34 -9.57
N PRO A 140 17.08 -3.67 -8.96
CA PRO A 140 18.05 -2.90 -9.72
C PRO A 140 18.91 -3.80 -10.61
N THR A 141 19.06 -3.44 -11.88
CA THR A 141 19.83 -4.20 -12.87
C THR A 141 21.34 -4.21 -12.64
N ALA A 142 21.87 -3.24 -11.88
CA ALA A 142 23.30 -3.01 -11.69
C ALA A 142 23.82 -3.35 -10.27
N GLY A 143 23.17 -4.26 -9.54
CA GLY A 143 23.67 -4.74 -8.24
C GLY A 143 23.33 -3.87 -7.03
N GLY A 144 22.19 -3.17 -7.07
CA GLY A 144 21.65 -2.42 -5.92
C GLY A 144 20.68 -3.24 -5.05
N ALA A 145 20.38 -2.72 -3.86
CA ALA A 145 19.35 -3.29 -3.00
C ALA A 145 17.93 -3.13 -3.61
N ARG A 146 17.03 -4.06 -3.30
CA ARG A 146 15.66 -4.02 -3.82
C ARG A 146 14.93 -2.79 -3.28
N ARG A 147 13.97 -2.29 -4.05
CA ARG A 147 13.09 -1.19 -3.65
C ARG A 147 11.65 -1.63 -3.64
N TRP A 148 10.90 -1.12 -2.68
CA TRP A 148 9.47 -1.36 -2.56
C TRP A 148 8.73 -0.06 -2.89
N VAL A 149 7.80 -0.13 -3.84
CA VAL A 149 7.19 1.07 -4.42
C VAL A 149 5.67 0.95 -4.48
N ARG A 150 4.97 1.94 -3.92
CA ARG A 150 3.56 2.24 -4.23
C ARG A 150 3.53 3.30 -5.31
N THR A 151 2.71 3.12 -6.34
CA THR A 151 2.72 4.01 -7.51
C THR A 151 1.31 4.43 -7.90
N TRP A 152 1.16 5.71 -8.26
CA TRP A 152 -0.04 6.26 -8.88
C TRP A 152 0.34 6.92 -10.20
N LYS A 153 -0.53 6.83 -11.19
CA LYS A 153 -0.26 7.37 -12.53
C LYS A 153 -1.48 8.09 -13.05
N MET A 154 -1.24 9.20 -13.75
CA MET A 154 -2.19 9.77 -14.69
C MET A 154 -1.74 9.38 -16.09
N PHE A 155 -2.67 8.89 -16.92
CA PHE A 155 -2.39 8.42 -18.27
C PHE A 155 -3.56 8.69 -19.20
N ASP A 156 -3.30 8.66 -20.51
CA ASP A 156 -4.33 8.67 -21.53
C ASP A 156 -4.01 7.62 -22.61
N HIS A 157 -4.70 7.69 -23.76
CA HIS A 157 -4.46 6.81 -24.89
C HIS A 157 -3.05 6.92 -25.52
N THR A 158 -2.30 7.99 -25.23
CA THR A 158 -0.93 8.20 -25.71
C THR A 158 0.12 7.66 -24.74
N GLY A 159 -0.25 7.40 -23.49
CA GLY A 159 0.61 6.78 -22.48
C GLY A 159 0.53 7.46 -21.12
N VAL A 160 1.54 7.23 -20.29
CA VAL A 160 1.66 7.81 -18.96
C VAL A 160 2.04 9.30 -19.08
N ILE A 161 1.24 10.16 -18.46
CA ILE A 161 1.43 11.61 -18.43
C ILE A 161 2.31 12.00 -17.23
N VAL A 162 2.02 11.45 -16.05
CA VAL A 162 2.83 11.62 -14.84
C VAL A 162 2.71 10.38 -13.96
N GLN A 163 3.79 10.07 -13.25
CA GLN A 163 3.86 8.98 -12.29
C GLN A 163 4.33 9.51 -10.94
N VAL A 164 3.64 9.15 -9.86
CA VAL A 164 4.02 9.46 -8.48
C VAL A 164 4.34 8.15 -7.77
N GLY A 165 5.47 8.08 -7.07
CA GLY A 165 5.89 6.89 -6.35
C GLY A 165 6.32 7.20 -4.92
N VAL A 166 5.88 6.38 -3.97
CA VAL A 166 6.46 6.28 -2.62
C VAL A 166 7.37 5.06 -2.61
N GLU A 167 8.65 5.25 -2.31
CA GLU A 167 9.70 4.23 -2.42
C GLU A 167 10.44 4.06 -1.10
N VAL A 168 10.73 2.80 -0.74
CA VAL A 168 11.69 2.46 0.33
C VAL A 168 12.72 1.49 -0.23
N ASP A 169 13.99 1.90 -0.20
CA ASP A 169 15.15 1.11 -0.62
C ASP A 169 15.63 0.23 0.54
N GLU A 170 15.70 -1.09 0.34
CA GLU A 170 16.16 -2.04 1.37
C GLU A 170 17.58 -1.71 1.88
N GLY A 171 18.43 -1.08 1.05
CA GLY A 171 19.78 -0.67 1.42
C GLY A 171 19.85 0.62 2.24
N ARG A 172 18.74 1.38 2.30
CA ARG A 172 18.63 2.65 3.06
C ARG A 172 17.53 2.60 4.12
N ASP A 173 17.06 1.40 4.50
CA ASP A 173 16.00 1.26 5.49
C ASP A 173 16.34 2.00 6.81
N PRO A 174 15.50 2.98 7.23
CA PRO A 174 14.08 3.11 6.97
C PRO A 174 13.74 4.42 6.26
N GLU A 175 14.61 4.90 5.37
CA GLU A 175 14.40 6.13 4.60
C GLU A 175 13.27 5.94 3.56
N VAL A 176 12.39 6.93 3.48
CA VAL A 176 11.28 6.97 2.54
C VAL A 176 11.49 8.09 1.53
N ASP A 177 11.38 7.74 0.27
CA ASP A 177 11.48 8.66 -0.86
C ASP A 177 10.08 8.89 -1.49
N ILE A 178 9.79 10.12 -1.91
CA ILE A 178 8.71 10.42 -2.88
C ILE A 178 9.36 10.82 -4.19
N LYS A 179 8.92 10.19 -5.28
CA LYS A 179 9.35 10.50 -6.64
C LYS A 179 8.17 10.91 -7.51
N VAL A 180 8.44 11.87 -8.40
CA VAL A 180 7.54 12.25 -9.49
C VAL A 180 8.33 12.06 -10.79
N GLY A 181 7.86 11.13 -11.61
CA GLY A 181 8.63 10.61 -12.74
C GLY A 181 9.95 10.01 -12.26
N ARG A 182 11.05 10.69 -12.58
CA ARG A 182 12.41 10.33 -12.14
C ARG A 182 12.97 11.24 -11.05
N ASN A 183 12.24 12.29 -10.67
CA ASN A 183 12.72 13.31 -9.76
C ASN A 183 12.40 12.92 -8.31
N LEU A 184 13.42 12.93 -7.45
CA LEU A 184 13.24 12.84 -6.00
C LEU A 184 12.73 14.19 -5.49
N VAL A 185 11.51 14.22 -4.97
CA VAL A 185 10.83 15.45 -4.52
C VAL A 185 10.65 15.53 -3.00
N GLY A 186 10.84 14.41 -2.31
CA GLY A 186 10.78 14.31 -0.87
C GLY A 186 11.60 13.12 -0.40
N GLN A 187 12.28 13.29 0.72
CA GLN A 187 13.08 12.25 1.34
C GLN A 187 13.12 12.50 2.85
N ALA A 188 12.76 11.48 3.65
CA ALA A 188 12.83 11.59 5.10
C ALA A 188 12.83 10.23 5.79
N ILE A 189 13.31 10.22 7.03
CA ILE A 189 13.20 9.08 7.93
C ILE A 189 11.99 9.28 8.84
N PRO A 190 11.08 8.30 8.97
CA PRO A 190 9.94 8.40 9.88
C PRO A 190 10.37 8.57 11.34
N PRO A 191 9.96 9.65 12.03
CA PRO A 191 10.51 10.00 13.34
C PRO A 191 10.21 8.95 14.42
N TRP A 192 9.05 8.28 14.36
CA TRP A 192 8.72 7.19 15.30
C TRP A 192 9.58 5.93 15.12
N ILE A 193 10.17 5.72 13.93
CA ILE A 193 11.13 4.64 13.70
C ILE A 193 12.50 5.05 14.22
N ASP A 194 12.93 6.27 13.93
CA ASP A 194 14.21 6.81 14.40
C ASP A 194 14.28 6.84 15.94
N ARG A 195 13.25 7.39 16.60
CA ARG A 195 13.12 7.37 18.07
C ARG A 195 13.23 5.97 18.66
N ARG A 196 12.54 4.99 18.04
CA ARG A 196 12.59 3.59 18.49
C ARG A 196 14.00 3.00 18.34
N ARG A 197 14.72 3.31 17.26
CA ARG A 197 16.11 2.87 17.05
C ARG A 197 17.06 3.48 18.07
N GLN A 198 16.78 4.69 18.53
CA GLN A 198 17.52 5.36 19.60
C GLN A 198 17.14 4.88 21.01
N GLY A 199 16.18 3.95 21.14
CA GLY A 199 15.71 3.46 22.44
C GLY A 199 14.91 4.48 23.24
N LEU A 200 14.45 5.56 22.59
CA LEU A 200 13.65 6.60 23.24
C LEU A 200 12.21 6.10 23.46
N PRO A 201 11.55 6.52 24.55
CA PRO A 201 10.15 6.20 24.76
C PRO A 201 9.27 6.81 23.68
N GLY A 202 8.12 6.18 23.45
CA GLY A 202 7.06 6.73 22.60
C GLY A 202 6.59 8.08 23.11
N LEU A 203 6.19 8.95 22.20
CA LEU A 203 5.56 10.22 22.55
C LEU A 203 4.12 9.99 23.03
N PRO A 204 3.55 10.94 23.79
CA PRO A 204 2.11 10.99 24.03
C PRO A 204 1.32 10.94 22.72
N PRO A 205 0.09 10.38 22.70
CA PRO A 205 -0.66 10.15 21.45
C PRO A 205 -0.83 11.39 20.56
N ASP A 206 -1.14 12.54 21.16
CA ASP A 206 -1.36 13.78 20.40
C ASP A 206 -0.06 14.33 19.80
N GLU A 207 1.05 14.21 20.53
CA GLU A 207 2.38 14.61 20.06
C GLU A 207 2.89 13.68 18.96
N ASP A 208 2.69 12.36 19.10
CA ASP A 208 3.02 11.36 18.06
C ASP A 208 2.20 11.61 16.79
N ALA A 209 0.90 11.91 16.92
CA ALA A 209 0.04 12.24 15.79
C ALA A 209 0.50 13.53 15.07
N ALA A 210 0.83 14.58 15.83
CA ALA A 210 1.33 15.84 15.26
C ALA A 210 2.71 15.66 14.60
N GLU A 211 3.60 14.85 15.17
CA GLU A 211 4.91 14.55 14.61
C GLU A 211 4.81 13.73 13.31
N ARG A 212 3.92 12.72 13.28
CA ARG A 212 3.59 11.97 12.06
C ARG A 212 3.05 12.89 10.97
N GLN A 213 2.12 13.78 11.32
CA GLN A 213 1.53 14.71 10.37
C GLN A 213 2.59 15.64 9.75
N ARG A 214 3.47 16.22 10.58
CA ARG A 214 4.60 17.03 10.10
C ARG A 214 5.53 16.25 9.17
N PHE A 215 5.80 14.98 9.48
CA PHE A 215 6.57 14.10 8.60
C PHE A 215 5.89 13.94 7.24
N TYR A 216 4.59 13.64 7.18
CA TYR A 216 3.87 13.48 5.91
C TYR A 216 3.81 14.79 5.11
N ASP A 217 3.58 15.91 5.80
CA ASP A 217 3.51 17.23 5.16
C ASP A 217 4.87 17.63 4.58
N GLY A 218 5.95 17.43 5.33
CA GLY A 218 7.31 17.68 4.85
C GLY A 218 7.71 16.78 3.69
N LEU A 219 7.37 15.49 3.75
CA LEU A 219 7.66 14.54 2.68
C LEU A 219 6.88 14.87 1.39
N TRP A 220 5.63 15.33 1.52
CA TRP A 220 4.74 15.69 0.39
C TRP A 220 5.02 17.07 -0.21
N ALA A 221 5.64 18.00 0.53
CA ALA A 221 5.72 19.42 0.16
C ALA A 221 6.23 19.71 -1.26
N GLY A 222 7.22 18.94 -1.75
CA GLY A 222 7.78 19.10 -3.09
C GLY A 222 6.98 18.45 -4.22
N ALA A 223 6.03 17.56 -3.90
CA ALA A 223 5.35 16.77 -4.91
C ALA A 223 4.34 17.57 -5.77
N PRO A 224 3.43 18.41 -5.21
CA PRO A 224 2.46 19.15 -6.01
C PRO A 224 3.06 20.01 -7.14
N PRO A 225 4.05 20.91 -6.90
CA PRO A 225 4.59 21.73 -7.98
C PRO A 225 5.29 20.88 -9.05
N GLN A 226 5.97 19.79 -8.66
CA GLN A 226 6.62 18.90 -9.60
C GLN A 226 5.61 18.11 -10.47
N ILE A 227 4.52 17.63 -9.87
CA ILE A 227 3.44 16.94 -10.59
C ILE A 227 2.83 17.86 -11.64
N ILE A 228 2.51 19.10 -11.27
CA ILE A 228 1.95 20.10 -12.19
C ILE A 228 2.91 20.35 -13.36
N ALA A 229 4.20 20.58 -13.06
CA ALA A 229 5.21 20.83 -14.08
C ALA A 229 5.36 19.65 -15.06
N GLU A 230 5.35 18.41 -14.58
CA GLU A 230 5.49 17.21 -15.42
C GLU A 230 4.25 17.01 -16.33
N VAL A 231 3.05 17.26 -15.80
CA VAL A 231 1.80 17.23 -16.59
C VAL A 231 1.80 18.30 -17.69
N GLU A 232 2.21 19.53 -17.37
CA GLU A 232 2.32 20.61 -18.34
C GLU A 232 3.34 20.29 -19.43
N GLN A 233 4.52 19.77 -19.04
CA GLN A 233 5.55 19.37 -19.97
C GLN A 233 5.06 18.26 -20.92
N SER A 234 4.46 17.19 -20.39
CA SER A 234 3.92 16.09 -21.19
C SER A 234 2.87 16.58 -22.21
N ARG A 235 2.01 17.54 -21.81
CA ARG A 235 0.98 18.11 -22.69
C ARG A 235 1.57 19.02 -23.76
N ASN A 236 2.65 19.73 -23.47
CA ASN A 236 3.31 20.61 -24.43
C ASN A 236 4.11 19.83 -25.49
N VAL A 237 4.74 18.71 -25.11
CA VAL A 237 5.44 17.82 -26.05
C VAL A 237 4.47 17.25 -27.10
N LEU A 238 3.24 16.91 -26.69
CA LEU A 238 2.20 16.40 -27.59
C LEU A 238 1.61 17.48 -28.53
N ARG A 239 1.86 18.78 -28.30
CA ARG A 239 1.41 19.88 -29.17
C ARG A 239 2.36 20.18 -30.34
N TYR A 240 3.50 19.49 -30.44
CA TYR A 240 4.39 19.55 -31.61
C TYR A 240 4.39 18.22 -32.40
N PRO A 241 3.32 17.88 -33.14
CA PRO A 241 3.48 17.08 -34.34
C PRO A 241 4.05 17.99 -35.44
N GLY A 242 5.09 17.51 -36.12
CA GLY A 242 5.94 18.28 -37.02
C GLY A 242 5.23 19.01 -38.17
N ARG A 243 5.90 20.10 -38.56
CA ARG A 243 5.92 20.63 -39.92
C ARG A 243 6.36 19.57 -40.92
#